data_AF-D5E7Z7-F1
#
_entry.id   AF-D5E7Z7-F1
#
_cell.length_a   1.000
_cell.length_b   1.000
_cell.length_c   1.000
_cell.angle_alpha   90.00
_cell.angle_beta   90.00
_cell.angle_gamma   90.00
#
_symmetry.space_group_name_H-M   'P 1'
#
loop_
_entity.id
_entity.type
_entity.pdbx_description
1 polymer ?
#
loop_
_entity_poly.entity_id
_entity_poly.type
_entity_poly.pdbx_seq_one_letter_code
_entity_poly.pdbx_strand_id
1 'polypeptide(L)'
;MSLGSVPLKYRIQIDRQQCMQCMRCVDNCSYGVFREEDDGNILIDSRKCTACHRCISMCPRDAINLSERPVDYRSHPLWTPEAREDVINQSRSGRIVLAGMGNAKDYPIIYDRLVLDACQVTNPSIDPLREPMELRTYLGQKPSKLDIRKQENGDFELNTKLSPNLELQTPIMIGHMSYGAISLNAQLSLAKAAAKTGTYMGTGEGGLHKDIYPYQDNMIVQVASGRFGVDINYLERGAAIEIKIGQGAKPGIGGHLPGEKVCTDVSCTRMIPAGSDAISPAPHHDIYSIEDLAQLVRGLKEATEWKKPVFVKIAAVHNVAAVAAGIARSSADAVVIDGFRGGTGASPKVFRDNVGIPIEAAVASVDQKLNDQGIRNKVSVIASGGIRNSADIAKSIALGADAVYIGTAALISMGCRVCGNCYRGLCPWGIATQREDLVSRLDPEVESEHVANLINSWTLELSELMGAAGINSIESLRGNRSRLRGYMLDEGTLDVLQVKPVGA
;
A
#
# COMPACT_ATOMS: atom_id res chain seq x y z
N MET A 1 36.44 -24.19 10.56
CA MET A 1 36.37 -23.51 9.26
C MET A 1 34.99 -22.90 9.15
N SER A 2 34.84 -21.58 9.29
CA SER A 2 33.50 -20.97 9.16
C SER A 2 33.08 -21.07 7.68
N LEU A 3 31.91 -21.67 7.41
CA LEU A 3 31.32 -21.69 6.08
C LEU A 3 31.31 -20.26 5.52
N GLY A 4 32.07 -20.05 4.43
CA GLY A 4 32.61 -18.77 3.96
C GLY A 4 31.65 -17.58 4.05
N SER A 5 32.18 -16.42 4.49
CA SER A 5 31.39 -15.19 4.67
C SER A 5 30.63 -14.83 3.39
N VAL A 6 29.36 -14.42 3.50
CA VAL A 6 28.63 -13.82 2.37
C VAL A 6 29.43 -12.57 1.94
N PRO A 7 29.73 -12.42 0.64
CA PRO A 7 30.30 -11.20 0.08
C PRO A 7 29.56 -9.95 0.52
N LEU A 8 30.25 -8.81 0.53
CA LEU A 8 29.63 -7.54 0.83
C LEU A 8 28.55 -7.23 -0.22
N LYS A 9 27.32 -6.98 0.22
CA LYS A 9 26.24 -6.52 -0.65
C LYS A 9 26.38 -5.04 -1.00
N TYR A 10 26.85 -4.24 -0.05
CA TYR A 10 27.10 -2.81 -0.23
C TYR A 10 28.48 -2.49 0.32
N ARG A 11 29.21 -1.57 -0.31
CA ARG A 11 30.43 -0.96 0.22
C ARG A 11 30.18 0.53 0.39
N ILE A 12 30.36 1.00 1.62
CA ILE A 12 30.23 2.40 1.99
C ILE A 12 31.60 2.95 2.36
N GLN A 13 31.89 4.17 1.93
CA GLN A 13 33.18 4.83 2.11
C GLN A 13 32.96 6.31 2.47
N ILE A 14 33.90 6.86 3.24
CA ILE A 14 33.96 8.29 3.55
C ILE A 14 35.14 8.88 2.79
N ASP A 15 34.89 9.90 1.98
CA ASP A 15 35.94 10.74 1.41
C ASP A 15 36.55 11.59 2.53
N ARG A 16 37.81 11.29 2.88
CA ARG A 16 38.52 11.97 3.98
C ARG A 16 38.93 13.40 3.64
N GLN A 17 39.04 13.76 2.36
CA GLN A 17 39.34 15.12 1.95
C GLN A 17 38.11 16.02 2.07
N GLN A 18 36.92 15.45 1.84
CA GLN A 18 35.66 16.17 1.92
C GLN A 18 35.05 16.16 3.34
N CYS A 19 35.26 15.08 4.10
CA CYS A 19 34.70 14.90 5.43
C CYS A 19 35.26 15.92 6.44
N MET A 20 34.36 16.50 7.23
CA MET A 20 34.72 17.43 8.32
C MET A 20 34.61 16.81 9.72
N GLN A 21 34.60 15.47 9.83
CA GLN A 21 34.53 14.72 11.09
C GLN A 21 33.39 15.16 12.04
N CYS A 22 32.25 15.60 11.51
CA CYS A 22 31.10 16.06 12.31
C CYS A 22 30.31 14.95 13.03
N MET A 23 30.75 13.69 12.94
CA MET A 23 30.13 12.47 13.51
C MET A 23 28.66 12.17 13.17
N ARG A 24 27.98 13.00 12.38
CA ARG A 24 26.59 12.77 11.95
C ARG A 24 26.33 11.40 11.31
N CYS A 25 27.32 10.82 10.63
CA CYS A 25 27.17 9.47 10.04
C CYS A 25 27.05 8.38 11.12
N VAL A 26 27.73 8.55 12.26
CA VAL A 26 27.63 7.69 13.44
C VAL A 26 26.25 7.87 14.07
N ASP A 27 25.86 9.11 14.38
CA ASP A 27 24.58 9.44 15.03
C ASP A 27 23.36 8.95 14.23
N ASN A 28 23.44 9.05 12.91
CA ASN A 28 22.32 8.73 12.04
C ASN A 28 22.23 7.24 11.67
N CYS A 29 23.26 6.43 11.92
CA CYS A 29 23.28 5.03 11.53
C CYS A 29 22.77 4.08 12.63
N SER A 30 21.47 3.77 12.59
CA SER A 30 20.85 2.78 13.49
C SER A 30 21.33 1.35 13.29
N TYR A 31 22.00 1.05 12.17
CA TYR A 31 22.55 -0.28 11.87
C TYR A 31 23.99 -0.46 12.38
N GLY A 32 24.63 0.57 12.95
CA GLY A 32 25.98 0.48 13.51
C GLY A 32 27.07 0.24 12.46
N VAL A 33 26.91 0.83 11.28
CA VAL A 33 27.89 0.81 10.18
C VAL A 33 29.09 1.69 10.51
N PHE A 34 28.86 2.84 11.14
CA PHE A 34 29.91 3.78 11.54
C PHE A 34 30.10 3.70 13.05
N ARG A 35 31.36 3.72 13.50
CA ARG A 35 31.74 3.83 14.91
C ARG A 35 32.88 4.83 15.03
N GLU A 36 32.82 5.67 16.05
CA GLU A 36 33.91 6.56 16.41
C GLU A 36 34.97 5.78 17.20
N GLU A 37 36.24 6.01 16.89
CA GLU A 37 37.40 5.51 17.62
C GLU A 37 37.98 6.63 18.51
N ASP A 38 38.79 6.26 19.51
CA ASP A 38 39.31 7.19 20.53
C ASP A 38 40.17 8.34 19.96
N ASP A 39 40.70 8.17 18.75
CA ASP A 39 41.48 9.16 18.01
C ASP A 39 40.63 10.08 17.11
N GLY A 40 39.30 9.98 17.18
CA GLY A 40 38.35 10.72 16.35
C GLY A 40 38.22 10.18 14.92
N ASN A 41 38.80 9.02 14.62
CA ASN A 41 38.57 8.33 13.35
C ASN A 41 37.21 7.62 13.33
N ILE A 42 36.73 7.40 12.11
CA ILE A 42 35.46 6.71 11.88
C ILE A 42 35.78 5.34 11.29
N LEU A 43 35.50 4.29 12.05
CA LEU A 43 35.54 2.90 11.63
C LEU A 43 34.27 2.55 10.85
N ILE A 44 34.42 1.88 9.71
CA ILE A 44 33.33 1.54 8.80
C ILE A 44 33.18 0.01 8.67
N ASP A 45 32.02 -0.51 9.06
CA ASP A 45 31.60 -1.89 8.81
C ASP A 45 30.50 -1.96 7.74
N SER A 46 30.93 -2.05 6.49
CA SER A 46 30.04 -2.13 5.33
C SER A 46 29.10 -3.35 5.36
N ARG A 47 29.40 -4.42 6.12
CA ARG A 47 28.57 -5.64 6.17
C ARG A 47 27.19 -5.38 6.78
N LYS A 48 27.06 -4.33 7.58
CA LYS A 48 25.81 -3.93 8.23
C LYS A 48 24.99 -2.95 7.40
N CYS A 49 25.53 -2.43 6.29
CA CYS A 49 24.83 -1.45 5.48
C CYS A 49 23.61 -2.07 4.79
N THR A 50 22.49 -1.38 4.86
CA THR A 50 21.21 -1.78 4.25
C THR A 50 20.79 -0.87 3.09
N ALA A 51 21.67 0.05 2.66
CA ALA A 51 21.37 1.08 1.67
C ALA A 51 20.13 1.93 2.03
N CYS A 52 19.95 2.25 3.32
CA CYS A 52 18.87 3.13 3.78
C CYS A 52 19.11 4.62 3.48
N HIS A 53 20.32 4.99 3.01
CA HIS A 53 20.76 6.33 2.62
C HIS A 53 20.68 7.42 3.69
N ARG A 54 20.30 7.14 4.94
CA ARG A 54 20.21 8.16 6.00
C ARG A 54 21.54 8.89 6.22
N CYS A 55 22.65 8.16 6.34
CA CYS A 55 23.97 8.77 6.54
C CYS A 55 24.37 9.70 5.38
N ILE A 56 24.07 9.30 4.15
CA ILE A 56 24.31 10.09 2.93
C ILE A 56 23.49 11.38 3.00
N SER A 57 22.16 11.27 3.21
CA SER A 57 21.26 12.44 3.28
C SER A 57 21.55 13.39 4.43
N MET A 58 22.26 12.95 5.48
CA MET A 58 22.58 13.76 6.66
C MET A 58 24.02 14.30 6.65
N CYS A 59 24.80 13.94 5.62
CA CYS A 59 26.15 14.43 5.45
C CYS A 59 26.11 15.86 4.88
N PRO A 60 26.57 16.90 5.61
CA PRO A 60 26.50 18.28 5.14
C PRO A 60 27.47 18.61 4.00
N ARG A 61 28.35 17.66 3.66
CA ARG A 61 29.38 17.81 2.64
C ARG A 61 29.33 16.72 1.59
N ASP A 62 28.30 15.87 1.55
CA ASP A 62 28.20 14.76 0.59
C ASP A 62 29.44 13.83 0.54
N ALA A 63 30.16 13.71 1.67
CA ALA A 63 31.41 12.97 1.75
C ALA A 63 31.24 11.44 1.82
N ILE A 64 30.02 10.90 1.68
CA ILE A 64 29.73 9.48 1.87
C ILE A 64 29.29 8.85 0.56
N ASN A 65 30.07 7.87 0.11
CA ASN A 65 29.83 7.13 -1.13
C ASN A 65 29.32 5.72 -0.82
N LEU A 66 28.33 5.25 -1.59
CA LEU A 66 27.78 3.90 -1.48
C LEU A 66 27.82 3.23 -2.85
N SER A 67 28.39 2.03 -2.89
CA SER A 67 28.39 1.15 -4.06
C SER A 67 27.61 -0.13 -3.76
N GLU A 68 26.71 -0.50 -4.65
CA GLU A 68 26.00 -1.79 -4.61
C GLU A 68 26.86 -2.87 -5.30
N ARG A 69 26.82 -4.10 -4.76
CA ARG A 69 27.54 -5.29 -5.25
C ARG A 69 29.02 -5.01 -5.50
N PRO A 70 29.78 -4.60 -4.48
CA PRO A 70 31.20 -4.28 -4.59
C PRO A 70 32.12 -5.47 -4.91
N VAL A 71 31.57 -6.68 -4.98
CA VAL A 71 32.26 -7.91 -5.37
C VAL A 71 31.34 -8.66 -6.33
N ASP A 72 31.87 -8.98 -7.50
CA ASP A 72 31.12 -9.77 -8.47
C ASP A 72 31.12 -11.25 -8.12
N TYR A 73 29.94 -11.83 -8.07
CA TYR A 73 29.82 -13.27 -8.24
C TYR A 73 30.09 -13.60 -9.70
N ARG A 74 30.71 -14.76 -9.97
CA ARG A 74 30.66 -15.35 -11.31
C ARG A 74 29.20 -15.42 -11.76
N SER A 75 28.88 -14.78 -12.87
CA SER A 75 27.55 -14.80 -13.48
C SER A 75 27.09 -16.24 -13.71
N HIS A 76 25.86 -16.54 -13.31
CA HIS A 76 25.26 -17.86 -13.48
C HIS A 76 23.75 -17.70 -13.68
N PRO A 77 23.15 -18.35 -14.70
CA PRO A 77 21.74 -18.16 -15.02
C PRO A 77 20.79 -18.67 -13.93
N LEU A 78 21.10 -19.81 -13.31
CA LEU A 78 20.33 -20.38 -12.19
C LEU A 78 20.73 -19.80 -10.82
N TRP A 79 22.00 -19.95 -10.44
CA TRP A 79 22.53 -19.49 -9.16
C TRP A 79 22.80 -17.99 -9.16
N THR A 80 21.75 -17.17 -9.08
CA THR A 80 21.89 -15.72 -8.93
C THR A 80 22.59 -15.36 -7.61
N PRO A 81 23.18 -14.16 -7.48
CA PRO A 81 23.73 -13.67 -6.21
C PRO A 81 22.75 -13.83 -5.05
N GLU A 82 21.50 -13.42 -5.27
CA GLU A 82 20.43 -13.49 -4.29
C GLU A 82 20.12 -14.93 -3.86
N ALA A 83 20.03 -15.88 -4.81
CA ALA A 83 19.78 -17.28 -4.50
C ALA A 83 20.90 -17.88 -3.65
N ARG A 84 22.17 -17.55 -3.94
CA ARG A 84 23.32 -18.00 -3.15
C ARG A 84 23.30 -17.40 -1.75
N GLU A 85 23.00 -16.11 -1.63
CA GLU A 85 22.87 -15.41 -0.35
C GLU A 85 21.80 -16.02 0.53
N ASP A 86 20.62 -16.29 -0.02
CA ASP A 86 19.51 -16.91 0.72
C ASP A 86 19.91 -18.30 1.22
N VAL A 87 20.51 -19.15 0.38
CA VAL A 87 20.98 -20.49 0.77
C VAL A 87 22.01 -20.42 1.90
N ILE A 88 23.00 -19.52 1.81
CA ILE A 88 24.03 -19.38 2.84
C ILE A 88 23.42 -18.86 4.16
N ASN A 89 22.49 -17.91 4.08
CA ASN A 89 21.82 -17.37 5.27
C ASN A 89 20.93 -18.41 5.95
N GLN A 90 20.21 -19.21 5.16
CA GLN A 90 19.39 -20.32 5.65
C GLN A 90 20.26 -21.43 6.24
N SER A 91 21.36 -21.82 5.59
CA SER A 91 22.25 -22.88 6.10
C SER A 91 22.91 -22.52 7.43
N ARG A 92 23.09 -21.22 7.71
CA ARG A 92 23.65 -20.73 8.98
C ARG A 92 22.63 -20.67 10.11
N SER A 93 21.40 -20.32 9.79
CA SER A 93 20.38 -20.03 10.80
C SER A 93 19.40 -21.17 11.02
N GLY A 94 19.21 -22.05 10.03
CA GLY A 94 18.11 -23.02 9.99
C GLY A 94 16.72 -22.36 9.94
N ARG A 95 16.64 -21.06 9.60
CA ARG A 95 15.42 -20.24 9.71
C ARG A 95 14.97 -19.69 8.35
N ILE A 96 13.69 -19.33 8.27
CA ILE A 96 13.11 -18.63 7.13
C ILE A 96 13.69 -17.22 7.05
N VAL A 97 14.07 -16.79 5.84
CA VAL A 97 14.53 -15.42 5.59
C VAL A 97 13.33 -14.49 5.54
N LEU A 98 13.35 -13.44 6.35
CA LEU A 98 12.34 -12.38 6.36
C LEU A 98 12.76 -11.21 5.48
N ALA A 99 11.77 -10.53 4.91
CA ALA A 99 11.95 -9.28 4.20
C ALA A 99 10.73 -8.36 4.37
N GLY A 100 10.95 -7.05 4.25
CA GLY A 100 9.90 -6.03 4.13
C GLY A 100 9.71 -5.55 2.69
N MET A 101 8.83 -4.57 2.50
CA MET A 101 8.41 -4.01 1.21
C MET A 101 7.70 -5.02 0.30
N GLY A 102 7.34 -4.59 -0.92
CA GLY A 102 6.68 -5.46 -1.90
C GLY A 102 7.66 -6.42 -2.58
N ASN A 103 7.12 -7.23 -3.49
CA ASN A 103 7.89 -8.16 -4.33
C ASN A 103 9.06 -7.44 -5.01
N ALA A 104 10.27 -7.98 -4.82
CA ALA A 104 11.51 -7.39 -5.31
C ALA A 104 12.07 -8.06 -6.57
N LYS A 105 11.33 -9.01 -7.16
CA LYS A 105 11.71 -9.69 -8.40
C LYS A 105 11.39 -8.83 -9.61
N ASP A 106 12.18 -9.03 -10.65
CA ASP A 106 12.07 -8.33 -11.93
C ASP A 106 10.97 -8.95 -12.81
N TYR A 107 9.73 -8.89 -12.34
CA TYR A 107 8.57 -9.21 -13.16
C TYR A 107 8.18 -7.98 -13.99
N PRO A 108 7.79 -8.14 -15.27
CA PRO A 108 7.28 -7.04 -16.08
C PRO A 108 6.11 -6.33 -15.40
N ILE A 109 6.12 -5.00 -15.45
CA ILE A 109 5.03 -4.16 -14.93
C ILE A 109 4.10 -3.85 -16.12
N ILE A 110 2.84 -4.28 -16.03
CA ILE A 110 1.91 -4.19 -17.15
C ILE A 110 1.51 -2.73 -17.38
N TYR A 111 1.42 -1.93 -16.32
CA TYR A 111 1.18 -0.49 -16.46
C TYR A 111 2.20 0.21 -17.36
N ASP A 112 3.47 -0.21 -17.37
CA ASP A 112 4.51 0.39 -18.22
C ASP A 112 4.32 0.07 -19.71
N ARG A 113 3.45 -0.90 -20.01
CA ARG A 113 3.07 -1.33 -21.37
C ARG A 113 1.63 -0.99 -21.73
N LEU A 114 0.94 -0.22 -20.88
CA LEU A 114 -0.36 0.38 -21.15
C LEU A 114 -0.18 1.88 -21.33
N VAL A 115 -0.66 2.41 -22.46
CA VAL A 115 -0.65 3.85 -22.74
C VAL A 115 -2.08 4.39 -22.77
N LEU A 116 -2.25 5.63 -22.32
CA LEU A 116 -3.53 6.35 -22.41
C LEU A 116 -3.67 6.95 -23.81
N ASP A 117 -4.86 6.79 -24.39
CA ASP A 117 -5.23 7.30 -25.70
C ASP A 117 -5.74 8.74 -25.57
N ALA A 118 -5.01 9.69 -26.17
CA ALA A 118 -5.32 11.11 -26.11
C ALA A 118 -6.34 11.51 -27.18
N CYS A 119 -7.20 12.43 -26.82
CA CYS A 119 -8.18 13.07 -27.69
C CYS A 119 -7.50 14.11 -28.60
N GLN A 120 -8.03 14.26 -29.82
CA GLN A 120 -7.50 15.12 -30.89
C GLN A 120 -8.68 15.70 -31.71
N VAL A 121 -8.65 15.60 -33.05
CA VAL A 121 -9.65 16.26 -33.92
C VAL A 121 -11.03 15.59 -33.84
N THR A 122 -11.10 14.28 -33.63
CA THR A 122 -12.38 13.52 -33.60
C THR A 122 -13.13 13.62 -32.28
N ASN A 123 -12.42 13.90 -31.19
CA ASN A 123 -12.98 14.24 -29.88
C ASN A 123 -12.01 15.23 -29.25
N PRO A 124 -12.42 16.47 -28.93
CA PRO A 124 -11.52 17.46 -28.38
C PRO A 124 -11.04 17.07 -26.97
N SER A 125 -9.80 17.43 -26.64
CA SER A 125 -9.30 17.40 -25.27
C SER A 125 -10.00 18.45 -24.43
N ILE A 126 -10.10 18.20 -23.13
CA ILE A 126 -10.60 19.14 -22.12
C ILE A 126 -9.37 19.74 -21.42
N ASP A 127 -9.40 21.05 -21.18
CA ASP A 127 -8.33 21.78 -20.51
C ASP A 127 -8.64 21.96 -19.01
N PRO A 128 -8.00 21.18 -18.10
CA PRO A 128 -8.28 21.25 -16.66
C PRO A 128 -8.01 22.61 -16.02
N LEU A 129 -7.22 23.48 -16.65
CA LEU A 129 -6.96 24.83 -16.15
C LEU A 129 -8.13 25.78 -16.40
N ARG A 130 -8.99 25.46 -17.37
CA ARG A 130 -10.08 26.33 -17.85
C ARG A 130 -11.45 25.71 -17.70
N GLU A 131 -11.52 24.38 -17.61
CA GLU A 131 -12.74 23.59 -17.57
C GLU A 131 -12.84 22.79 -16.27
N PRO A 132 -14.04 22.61 -15.71
CA PRO A 132 -14.21 21.89 -14.45
C PRO A 132 -13.90 20.40 -14.61
N MET A 133 -13.16 19.86 -13.65
CA MET A 133 -12.82 18.44 -13.54
C MET A 133 -13.39 17.86 -12.25
N GLU A 134 -14.12 16.76 -12.36
CA GLU A 134 -14.73 16.06 -11.23
C GLU A 134 -13.92 14.79 -10.89
N LEU A 135 -13.16 14.85 -9.79
CA LEU A 135 -12.37 13.73 -9.27
C LEU A 135 -12.97 13.08 -8.03
N ARG A 136 -14.08 13.62 -7.51
CA ARG A 136 -14.77 13.03 -6.37
C ARG A 136 -15.35 11.68 -6.75
N THR A 137 -15.23 10.73 -5.83
CA THR A 137 -15.80 9.40 -5.98
C THR A 137 -16.46 8.95 -4.67
N TYR A 138 -17.40 8.02 -4.79
CA TYR A 138 -18.14 7.47 -3.66
C TYR A 138 -17.94 5.96 -3.60
N LEU A 139 -17.41 5.46 -2.47
CA LEU A 139 -17.19 4.03 -2.26
C LEU A 139 -18.32 3.42 -1.47
N GLY A 140 -18.96 2.42 -2.07
CA GLY A 140 -20.04 1.66 -1.47
C GLY A 140 -21.06 1.16 -2.48
N GLN A 141 -22.12 0.51 -1.97
CA GLN A 141 -23.19 0.01 -2.80
C GLN A 141 -23.97 1.15 -3.48
N LYS A 142 -24.14 1.08 -4.80
CA LYS A 142 -24.95 2.01 -5.60
C LYS A 142 -26.31 1.37 -5.95
N PRO A 143 -27.46 2.03 -5.68
CA PRO A 143 -28.78 1.46 -5.98
C PRO A 143 -28.96 1.28 -7.49
N SER A 144 -29.67 0.23 -7.90
CA SER A 144 -29.91 -0.05 -9.33
C SER A 144 -30.85 0.97 -10.01
N LYS A 145 -31.63 1.72 -9.22
CA LYS A 145 -32.52 2.77 -9.69
C LYS A 145 -32.59 3.87 -8.63
N LEU A 146 -32.66 5.12 -9.08
CA LEU A 146 -32.96 6.27 -8.23
C LEU A 146 -34.41 6.71 -8.52
N ASP A 147 -35.17 6.92 -7.45
CA ASP A 147 -36.46 7.59 -7.46
C ASP A 147 -36.27 9.02 -6.99
N ILE A 148 -36.74 9.96 -7.81
CA ILE A 148 -36.53 11.39 -7.64
C ILE A 148 -37.87 12.09 -7.80
N ARG A 149 -38.25 12.90 -6.81
CA ARG A 149 -39.46 13.70 -6.83
C ARG A 149 -39.11 15.13 -7.22
N LYS A 150 -39.86 15.69 -8.18
CA LYS A 150 -39.77 17.13 -8.48
C LYS A 150 -40.61 17.91 -7.46
N GLN A 151 -39.98 18.86 -6.77
CA GLN A 151 -40.64 19.77 -5.86
C GLN A 151 -41.37 20.89 -6.63
N GLU A 152 -42.34 21.54 -5.99
CA GLU A 152 -43.14 22.61 -6.60
C GLU A 152 -42.30 23.84 -7.01
N ASN A 153 -41.16 24.06 -6.34
CA ASN A 153 -40.20 25.11 -6.66
C ASN A 153 -39.30 24.80 -7.88
N GLY A 154 -39.40 23.58 -8.44
CA GLY A 154 -38.59 23.13 -9.58
C GLY A 154 -37.39 22.26 -9.22
N ASP A 155 -37.04 22.16 -7.93
CA ASP A 155 -35.91 21.35 -7.45
C ASP A 155 -36.25 19.84 -7.46
N PHE A 156 -35.22 19.02 -7.32
CA PHE A 156 -35.33 17.57 -7.26
C PHE A 156 -34.98 17.05 -5.86
N GLU A 157 -35.84 16.23 -5.29
CA GLU A 157 -35.63 15.52 -4.02
C GLU A 157 -35.37 14.04 -4.28
N LEU A 158 -34.31 13.50 -3.68
CA LEU A 158 -34.00 12.08 -3.77
C LEU A 158 -34.83 11.27 -2.77
N ASN A 159 -35.82 10.53 -3.25
CA ASN A 159 -36.63 9.63 -2.41
C ASN A 159 -35.86 8.35 -2.04
N THR A 160 -34.90 7.95 -2.87
CA THR A 160 -34.15 6.71 -2.64
C THR A 160 -33.18 6.89 -1.47
N LYS A 161 -33.41 6.14 -0.39
CA LYS A 161 -32.47 6.07 0.72
C LYS A 161 -31.18 5.38 0.25
N LEU A 162 -30.08 6.13 0.26
CA LEU A 162 -28.76 5.59 -0.08
C LEU A 162 -28.20 4.78 1.09
N SER A 163 -27.47 3.70 0.76
CA SER A 163 -26.61 3.01 1.72
C SER A 163 -25.43 3.91 2.13
N PRO A 164 -24.88 3.76 3.35
CA PRO A 164 -23.68 4.48 3.75
C PRO A 164 -22.56 4.27 2.72
N ASN A 165 -21.93 5.38 2.32
CA ASN A 165 -20.80 5.39 1.42
C ASN A 165 -19.71 6.30 1.98
N LEU A 166 -18.48 6.10 1.51
CA LEU A 166 -17.39 7.02 1.77
C LEU A 166 -17.28 8.00 0.61
N GLU A 167 -17.28 9.29 0.91
CA GLU A 167 -17.02 10.36 -0.07
C GLU A 167 -15.53 10.68 -0.08
N LEU A 168 -14.88 10.59 -1.24
CA LEU A 168 -13.48 10.94 -1.39
C LEU A 168 -13.35 12.11 -2.36
N GLN A 169 -12.60 13.15 -1.98
CA GLN A 169 -12.30 14.27 -2.89
C GLN A 169 -11.34 13.88 -4.01
N THR A 170 -10.71 12.71 -3.91
CA THR A 170 -9.78 12.14 -4.89
C THR A 170 -9.90 10.62 -4.86
N PRO A 171 -9.70 9.88 -5.97
CA PRO A 171 -9.76 8.41 -5.96
C PRO A 171 -8.56 7.75 -5.25
N ILE A 172 -7.71 8.54 -4.57
CA ILE A 172 -6.49 8.09 -3.90
C ILE A 172 -6.74 7.97 -2.40
N MET A 173 -6.59 6.77 -1.86
CA MET A 173 -6.60 6.48 -0.42
C MET A 173 -5.24 5.98 0.05
N ILE A 174 -4.98 6.05 1.35
CA ILE A 174 -3.79 5.50 1.97
C ILE A 174 -4.08 4.09 2.50
N GLY A 175 -3.33 3.10 2.01
CA GLY A 175 -3.54 1.70 2.37
C GLY A 175 -3.21 1.36 3.83
N HIS A 176 -3.78 0.25 4.29
CA HIS A 176 -3.60 -0.26 5.65
C HIS A 176 -2.13 -0.59 5.97
N MET A 177 -1.60 0.06 7.00
CA MET A 177 -0.29 -0.22 7.59
C MET A 177 -0.45 -0.17 9.11
N SER A 178 -0.10 -1.23 9.84
CA SER A 178 -0.44 -1.32 11.27
C SER A 178 0.47 -0.48 12.16
N TYR A 179 -0.07 0.10 13.24
CA TYR A 179 0.74 0.49 14.39
C TYR A 179 1.53 -0.73 14.92
N GLY A 180 2.81 -0.52 15.20
CA GLY A 180 3.80 -1.59 15.39
C GLY A 180 4.64 -1.84 14.12
N ALA A 181 4.02 -2.00 12.95
CA ALA A 181 4.77 -2.10 11.69
C ALA A 181 5.39 -0.76 11.31
N ILE A 182 4.61 0.32 11.41
CA ILE A 182 5.08 1.71 11.37
C ILE A 182 4.91 2.38 12.73
N SER A 183 5.65 3.46 12.95
CA SER A 183 5.62 4.26 14.17
C SER A 183 4.30 5.03 14.32
N LEU A 184 4.03 5.48 15.54
CA LEU A 184 2.88 6.36 15.78
C LEU A 184 3.02 7.69 15.01
N ASN A 185 4.23 8.23 14.91
CA ASN A 185 4.47 9.46 14.14
C ASN A 185 4.10 9.27 12.67
N ALA A 186 4.44 8.12 12.07
CA ALA A 186 4.04 7.82 10.70
C ALA A 186 2.52 7.67 10.56
N GLN A 187 1.83 7.05 11.53
CA GLN A 187 0.37 6.99 11.55
C GLN A 187 -0.25 8.39 11.60
N LEU A 188 0.26 9.26 12.48
CA LEU A 188 -0.20 10.64 12.63
C LEU A 188 0.01 11.45 11.36
N SER A 189 1.17 11.32 10.71
CA SER A 189 1.45 11.98 9.42
C SER A 189 0.41 11.61 8.37
N LEU A 190 0.14 10.31 8.21
CA LEU A 190 -0.83 9.80 7.25
C LEU A 190 -2.26 10.24 7.59
N ALA A 191 -2.61 10.28 8.89
CA ALA A 191 -3.95 10.62 9.34
C ALA A 191 -4.28 12.09 9.12
N LYS A 192 -3.33 12.96 9.46
CA LYS A 192 -3.40 14.39 9.16
C LYS A 192 -3.50 14.66 7.66
N ALA A 193 -2.69 13.97 6.86
CA ALA A 193 -2.74 14.11 5.41
C ALA A 193 -4.10 13.69 4.84
N ALA A 194 -4.63 12.53 5.27
CA ALA A 194 -5.93 12.05 4.84
C ALA A 194 -7.07 13.04 5.16
N ALA A 195 -7.07 13.58 6.39
CA ALA A 195 -8.02 14.62 6.79
C ALA A 195 -7.87 15.90 5.95
N LYS A 196 -6.63 16.35 5.72
CA LYS A 196 -6.34 17.55 4.93
C LYS A 196 -6.78 17.45 3.48
N THR A 197 -6.65 16.27 2.87
CA THR A 197 -7.00 16.04 1.45
C THR A 197 -8.39 15.46 1.24
N GLY A 198 -9.22 15.33 2.30
CA GLY A 198 -10.57 14.80 2.19
C GLY A 198 -10.62 13.37 1.65
N THR A 199 -9.71 12.52 2.11
CA THR A 199 -9.65 11.08 1.78
C THR A 199 -9.50 10.24 3.04
N TYR A 200 -9.26 8.94 2.89
CA TYR A 200 -9.18 7.99 3.99
C TYR A 200 -7.85 7.26 4.05
N MET A 201 -7.48 6.82 5.26
CA MET A 201 -6.38 5.87 5.47
C MET A 201 -6.80 4.63 6.24
N GLY A 202 -6.12 3.52 6.02
CA GLY A 202 -6.31 2.30 6.78
C GLY A 202 -5.43 2.21 8.04
N THR A 203 -6.03 1.81 9.17
CA THR A 203 -5.33 1.62 10.46
C THR A 203 -4.35 0.43 10.49
N GLY A 204 -4.60 -0.56 9.62
CA GLY A 204 -3.92 -1.86 9.64
C GLY A 204 -4.32 -2.78 10.80
N GLU A 205 -3.67 -3.94 10.89
CA GLU A 205 -4.02 -5.05 11.79
C GLU A 205 -3.60 -4.83 13.26
N GLY A 206 -3.22 -3.61 13.66
CA GLY A 206 -2.49 -3.36 14.89
C GLY A 206 -3.30 -2.78 16.04
N GLY A 207 -4.61 -2.66 15.88
CA GLY A 207 -5.46 -1.82 16.73
C GLY A 207 -5.30 -0.33 16.41
N LEU A 208 -5.88 0.55 17.24
CA LEU A 208 -5.88 2.00 17.05
C LEU A 208 -5.31 2.69 18.27
N HIS A 209 -4.22 3.45 18.10
CA HIS A 209 -3.67 4.28 19.17
C HIS A 209 -4.57 5.50 19.43
N LYS A 210 -4.76 5.87 20.69
CA LYS A 210 -5.66 6.95 21.11
C LYS A 210 -5.36 8.31 20.48
N ASP A 211 -4.09 8.59 20.20
CA ASP A 211 -3.66 9.86 19.60
C ASP A 211 -4.16 10.02 18.15
N ILE A 212 -4.63 8.93 17.51
CA ILE A 212 -5.24 8.96 16.18
C ILE A 212 -6.74 9.33 16.24
N TYR A 213 -7.39 9.23 17.41
CA TYR A 213 -8.83 9.47 17.55
C TYR A 213 -9.32 10.83 16.99
N PRO A 214 -8.56 11.94 17.06
CA PRO A 214 -8.97 13.19 16.42
C PRO A 214 -9.17 13.10 14.90
N TYR A 215 -8.65 12.07 14.23
CA TYR A 215 -8.73 11.86 12.79
C TYR A 215 -9.62 10.68 12.39
N GLN A 216 -10.41 10.15 13.33
CA GLN A 216 -11.16 8.91 13.18
C GLN A 216 -12.16 8.92 12.00
N ASP A 217 -12.70 10.09 11.66
CA ASP A 217 -13.64 10.29 10.53
C ASP A 217 -12.97 10.09 9.16
N ASN A 218 -11.63 10.01 9.10
CA ASN A 218 -10.85 9.70 7.92
C ASN A 218 -10.18 8.31 8.01
N MET A 219 -10.55 7.47 8.99
CA MET A 219 -9.94 6.16 9.21
C MET A 219 -10.81 5.01 8.73
N ILE A 220 -10.18 4.00 8.12
CA ILE A 220 -10.77 2.69 7.87
C ILE A 220 -10.15 1.71 8.87
N VAL A 221 -10.97 1.20 9.79
CA VAL A 221 -10.54 0.24 10.82
C VAL A 221 -10.48 -1.16 10.23
N GLN A 222 -9.47 -1.95 10.58
CA GLN A 222 -9.25 -3.27 9.99
C GLN A 222 -9.59 -4.40 10.95
N VAL A 223 -10.37 -5.37 10.47
CA VAL A 223 -10.64 -6.63 11.16
C VAL A 223 -9.84 -7.73 10.45
N ALA A 224 -8.75 -8.15 11.07
CA ALA A 224 -7.86 -9.21 10.56
C ALA A 224 -7.89 -10.45 11.46
N SER A 225 -7.33 -11.56 10.99
CA SER A 225 -7.39 -12.88 11.65
C SER A 225 -6.98 -12.88 13.13
N GLY A 226 -6.02 -12.04 13.52
CA GLY A 226 -5.55 -11.94 14.92
C GLY A 226 -6.47 -11.15 15.87
N ARG A 227 -7.44 -10.40 15.34
CA ARG A 227 -8.37 -9.53 16.12
C ARG A 227 -7.69 -8.60 17.13
N PHE A 228 -6.44 -8.20 16.89
CA PHE A 228 -5.70 -7.32 17.79
C PHE A 228 -6.41 -5.97 17.93
N GLY A 229 -6.74 -5.59 19.16
CA GLY A 229 -7.36 -4.31 19.47
C GLY A 229 -8.79 -4.14 18.91
N VAL A 230 -9.46 -5.22 18.51
CA VAL A 230 -10.82 -5.15 17.94
C VAL A 230 -11.86 -5.28 19.05
N ASP A 231 -12.52 -4.17 19.35
CA ASP A 231 -13.70 -4.10 20.22
C ASP A 231 -14.74 -3.13 19.61
N ILE A 232 -15.90 -2.97 20.26
CA ILE A 232 -16.96 -2.09 19.76
C ILE A 232 -16.52 -0.62 19.68
N ASN A 233 -15.73 -0.12 20.63
CA ASN A 233 -15.22 1.25 20.58
C ASN A 233 -14.26 1.43 19.42
N TYR A 234 -13.44 0.43 19.10
CA TYR A 234 -12.58 0.43 17.92
C TYR A 234 -13.40 0.50 16.63
N LEU A 235 -14.41 -0.36 16.48
CA LEU A 235 -15.29 -0.37 15.31
C LEU A 235 -16.02 0.98 15.16
N GLU A 236 -16.48 1.55 16.27
CA GLU A 236 -17.17 2.84 16.31
C GLU A 236 -16.28 4.06 16.01
N ARG A 237 -14.96 3.90 15.92
CA ARG A 237 -14.06 5.00 15.55
C ARG A 237 -13.83 5.14 14.05
N GLY A 238 -13.83 4.07 13.26
CA GLY A 238 -13.57 4.18 11.81
C GLY A 238 -14.76 4.76 11.02
N ALA A 239 -14.51 5.48 9.94
CA ALA A 239 -15.53 5.81 8.95
C ALA A 239 -16.05 4.57 8.19
N ALA A 240 -15.21 3.53 8.07
CA ALA A 240 -15.55 2.23 7.51
C ALA A 240 -14.76 1.11 8.19
N ILE A 241 -15.18 -0.13 7.95
CA ILE A 241 -14.51 -1.34 8.44
C ILE A 241 -13.98 -2.14 7.25
N GLU A 242 -12.72 -2.59 7.28
CA GLU A 242 -12.15 -3.48 6.27
C GLU A 242 -11.81 -4.85 6.87
N ILE A 243 -12.47 -5.91 6.38
CA ILE A 243 -12.11 -7.30 6.69
C ILE A 243 -10.91 -7.69 5.83
N LYS A 244 -9.78 -8.02 6.45
CA LYS A 244 -8.55 -8.39 5.74
C LYS A 244 -8.39 -9.90 5.63
N ILE A 245 -8.84 -10.46 4.52
CA ILE A 245 -8.65 -11.89 4.17
C ILE A 245 -7.22 -12.15 3.70
N GLY A 246 -6.64 -11.22 2.93
CA GLY A 246 -5.32 -11.40 2.35
C GLY A 246 -4.58 -10.10 2.06
N GLN A 247 -3.28 -10.22 1.81
CA GLN A 247 -2.39 -9.13 1.43
C GLN A 247 -1.45 -9.62 0.33
N GLY A 248 -1.19 -8.77 -0.66
CA GLY A 248 -0.40 -9.12 -1.83
C GLY A 248 1.03 -9.58 -1.51
N ALA A 249 1.65 -9.04 -0.46
CA ALA A 249 3.01 -9.40 -0.03
C ALA A 249 3.14 -10.82 0.58
N LYS A 250 2.01 -11.43 0.98
CA LYS A 250 1.98 -12.74 1.62
C LYS A 250 0.60 -13.39 1.58
N PRO A 251 0.09 -13.74 0.39
CA PRO A 251 -1.18 -14.43 0.28
C PRO A 251 -1.13 -15.77 1.02
N GLY A 252 -2.22 -16.11 1.72
CA GLY A 252 -2.37 -17.39 2.42
C GLY A 252 -1.75 -17.47 3.82
N ILE A 253 -1.14 -16.40 4.34
CA ILE A 253 -0.63 -16.35 5.73
C ILE A 253 -0.99 -15.03 6.43
N GLY A 254 -0.94 -15.03 7.76
CA GLY A 254 -1.33 -13.90 8.60
C GLY A 254 -0.29 -12.77 8.71
N GLY A 255 -0.68 -11.72 9.44
CA GLY A 255 0.20 -10.64 9.88
C GLY A 255 1.43 -11.15 10.63
N HIS A 256 2.54 -10.41 10.55
CA HIS A 256 3.78 -10.73 11.25
C HIS A 256 4.33 -9.42 11.82
N LEU A 257 4.55 -9.39 13.13
CA LEU A 257 5.26 -8.31 13.80
C LEU A 257 6.30 -8.93 14.73
N PRO A 258 7.61 -8.76 14.44
CA PRO A 258 8.65 -9.24 15.34
C PRO A 258 8.55 -8.61 16.73
N GLY A 259 8.85 -9.39 17.77
CA GLY A 259 8.75 -9.01 19.18
C GLY A 259 9.63 -7.83 19.55
N GLU A 260 10.75 -7.63 18.85
CA GLU A 260 11.61 -6.43 18.95
C GLU A 260 10.84 -5.12 18.65
N LYS A 261 9.69 -5.20 18.00
CA LYS A 261 8.80 -4.07 17.68
C LYS A 261 7.53 -4.06 18.54
N VAL A 262 7.40 -4.95 19.51
CA VAL A 262 6.28 -4.99 20.45
C VAL A 262 6.73 -4.34 21.77
N CYS A 263 6.83 -3.01 21.74
CA CYS A 263 7.02 -2.20 22.94
C CYS A 263 5.73 -2.15 23.77
N THR A 264 5.79 -1.53 24.95
CA THR A 264 4.66 -1.43 25.89
C THR A 264 3.40 -0.87 25.23
N ASP A 265 3.49 0.22 24.47
CA ASP A 265 2.31 0.84 23.84
C ASP A 265 1.69 -0.06 22.76
N VAL A 266 2.52 -0.72 21.95
CA VAL A 266 2.05 -1.72 20.97
C VAL A 266 1.42 -2.92 21.66
N SER A 267 2.02 -3.38 22.75
CA SER A 267 1.49 -4.46 23.60
C SER A 267 0.12 -4.12 24.17
N CYS A 268 -0.05 -2.92 24.74
CA CYS A 268 -1.33 -2.42 25.23
C CYS A 268 -2.38 -2.30 24.12
N THR A 269 -2.00 -1.74 22.96
CA THR A 269 -2.92 -1.54 21.84
C THR A 269 -3.41 -2.87 21.26
N ARG A 270 -2.54 -3.89 21.23
CA ARG A 270 -2.86 -5.21 20.67
C ARG A 270 -3.38 -6.22 21.69
N MET A 271 -3.25 -5.93 22.99
CA MET A 271 -3.52 -6.85 24.09
C MET A 271 -2.69 -8.15 24.01
N ILE A 272 -1.38 -8.02 23.76
CA ILE A 272 -0.41 -9.14 23.70
C ILE A 272 0.78 -8.89 24.63
N PRO A 273 1.53 -9.91 25.06
CA PRO A 273 2.72 -9.71 25.90
C PRO A 273 3.81 -8.86 25.20
N ALA A 274 4.41 -7.92 25.93
CA ALA A 274 5.53 -7.13 25.44
C ALA A 274 6.72 -8.02 25.03
N GLY A 275 7.38 -7.69 23.92
CA GLY A 275 8.50 -8.47 23.38
C GLY A 275 8.11 -9.78 22.70
N SER A 276 6.83 -10.16 22.68
CA SER A 276 6.38 -11.37 21.98
C SER A 276 6.19 -11.13 20.47
N ASP A 277 6.54 -12.12 19.65
CA ASP A 277 6.20 -12.08 18.22
C ASP A 277 4.68 -12.11 18.05
N ALA A 278 4.12 -11.14 17.31
CA ALA A 278 2.71 -11.18 16.92
C ALA A 278 2.57 -11.86 15.55
N ILE A 279 2.34 -13.16 15.57
CA ILE A 279 2.07 -13.98 14.38
C ILE A 279 0.58 -14.28 14.34
N SER A 280 -0.14 -13.63 13.41
CA SER A 280 -1.58 -13.87 13.27
C SER A 280 -1.84 -15.23 12.62
N PRO A 281 -2.96 -15.90 12.96
CA PRO A 281 -3.41 -17.07 12.21
C PRO A 281 -3.52 -16.78 10.71
N ALA A 282 -3.28 -17.79 9.89
CA ALA A 282 -3.46 -17.67 8.44
C ALA A 282 -4.94 -17.44 8.06
N PRO A 283 -5.90 -18.26 8.52
CA PRO A 283 -7.32 -17.99 8.29
C PRO A 283 -7.90 -17.08 9.38
N HIS A 284 -9.02 -16.45 9.04
CA HIS A 284 -9.97 -16.01 10.05
C HIS A 284 -10.67 -17.26 10.61
N HIS A 285 -10.66 -17.47 11.93
CA HIS A 285 -11.28 -18.65 12.54
C HIS A 285 -12.81 -18.65 12.51
N ASP A 286 -13.40 -17.55 12.07
CA ASP A 286 -14.82 -17.32 11.82
C ASP A 286 -15.14 -17.16 10.32
N ILE A 287 -14.21 -17.54 9.42
CA ILE A 287 -14.43 -17.56 7.97
C ILE A 287 -13.80 -18.81 7.35
N TYR A 288 -14.62 -19.83 7.09
CA TYR A 288 -14.20 -21.04 6.35
C TYR A 288 -14.95 -21.23 5.03
N SER A 289 -15.87 -20.33 4.72
CA SER A 289 -16.72 -20.35 3.54
C SER A 289 -17.15 -18.93 3.15
N ILE A 290 -17.79 -18.78 1.98
CA ILE A 290 -18.31 -17.47 1.56
C ILE A 290 -19.53 -17.06 2.41
N GLU A 291 -20.26 -18.03 2.93
CA GLU A 291 -21.40 -17.86 3.84
C GLU A 291 -20.92 -17.32 5.20
N ASP A 292 -19.79 -17.82 5.70
CA ASP A 292 -19.18 -17.31 6.93
C ASP A 292 -18.69 -15.87 6.77
N LEU A 293 -18.09 -15.54 5.62
CA LEU A 293 -17.73 -14.15 5.31
C LEU A 293 -18.98 -13.26 5.32
N ALA A 294 -20.08 -13.71 4.72
CA ALA A 294 -21.34 -12.96 4.73
C ALA A 294 -21.90 -12.76 6.14
N GLN A 295 -21.75 -13.76 7.02
CA GLN A 295 -22.12 -13.64 8.43
C GLN A 295 -21.26 -12.59 9.14
N LEU A 296 -19.93 -12.59 8.95
CA LEU A 296 -19.06 -11.58 9.56
C LEU A 296 -19.36 -10.17 9.03
N VAL A 297 -19.55 -10.01 7.71
CA VAL A 297 -19.93 -8.72 7.13
C VAL A 297 -21.22 -8.20 7.76
N ARG A 298 -22.25 -9.04 7.86
CA ARG A 298 -23.51 -8.66 8.51
C ARG A 298 -23.31 -8.34 9.98
N GLY A 299 -22.58 -9.16 10.72
CA GLY A 299 -22.31 -8.95 12.14
C GLY A 299 -21.60 -7.62 12.42
N LEU A 300 -20.65 -7.22 11.57
CA LEU A 300 -19.98 -5.92 11.67
C LEU A 300 -20.92 -4.75 11.34
N LYS A 301 -21.80 -4.90 10.34
CA LYS A 301 -22.83 -3.91 10.05
C LYS A 301 -23.82 -3.78 11.21
N GLU A 302 -24.30 -4.89 11.76
CA GLU A 302 -25.21 -4.89 12.92
C GLU A 302 -24.56 -4.27 14.16
N ALA A 303 -23.31 -4.63 14.45
CA ALA A 303 -22.55 -4.08 15.57
C ALA A 303 -22.41 -2.55 15.48
N THR A 304 -22.42 -1.99 14.27
CA THR A 304 -22.31 -0.55 14.01
C THR A 304 -23.63 0.08 13.58
N GLU A 305 -24.75 -0.57 13.90
CA GLU A 305 -26.11 -0.12 13.59
C GLU A 305 -26.33 0.25 12.11
N TRP A 306 -25.64 -0.43 11.21
CA TRP A 306 -25.66 -0.20 9.76
C TRP A 306 -25.23 1.22 9.35
N LYS A 307 -24.46 1.92 10.20
CA LYS A 307 -23.95 3.27 9.92
C LYS A 307 -22.67 3.24 9.08
N LYS A 308 -21.93 2.13 9.12
CA LYS A 308 -20.58 2.03 8.52
C LYS A 308 -20.54 1.05 7.36
N PRO A 309 -19.92 1.42 6.22
CA PRO A 309 -19.67 0.47 5.16
C PRO A 309 -18.60 -0.55 5.57
N VAL A 310 -18.72 -1.76 5.03
CA VAL A 310 -17.82 -2.89 5.28
C VAL A 310 -17.15 -3.31 3.97
N PHE A 311 -15.83 -3.20 3.94
CA PHE A 311 -14.97 -3.58 2.84
C PHE A 311 -14.37 -4.96 3.09
N VAL A 312 -14.04 -5.68 2.01
CA VAL A 312 -13.32 -6.95 2.11
C VAL A 312 -12.07 -6.90 1.26
N LYS A 313 -10.91 -7.03 1.89
CA LYS A 313 -9.61 -7.03 1.23
C LYS A 313 -9.11 -8.45 1.00
N ILE A 314 -8.84 -8.77 -0.26
CA ILE A 314 -8.28 -10.06 -0.71
C ILE A 314 -6.94 -9.83 -1.41
N ALA A 315 -6.02 -10.77 -1.25
CA ALA A 315 -4.85 -10.84 -2.09
C ALA A 315 -5.26 -11.31 -3.50
N ALA A 316 -4.66 -10.74 -4.53
CA ALA A 316 -4.85 -11.19 -5.88
C ALA A 316 -4.15 -12.56 -6.05
N VAL A 317 -4.95 -13.62 -6.13
CA VAL A 317 -4.53 -15.00 -6.37
C VAL A 317 -5.45 -15.66 -7.39
N HIS A 318 -5.25 -16.95 -7.66
CA HIS A 318 -6.13 -17.73 -8.53
C HIS A 318 -7.61 -17.58 -8.11
N ASN A 319 -8.51 -17.45 -9.09
CA ASN A 319 -9.95 -17.22 -8.90
C ASN A 319 -10.36 -15.91 -8.21
N VAL A 320 -9.49 -14.88 -8.16
CA VAL A 320 -9.82 -13.56 -7.56
C VAL A 320 -11.16 -13.00 -8.05
N ALA A 321 -11.48 -13.14 -9.34
CA ALA A 321 -12.72 -12.65 -9.93
C ALA A 321 -13.97 -13.37 -9.41
N ALA A 322 -13.90 -14.70 -9.23
CA ALA A 322 -15.01 -15.49 -8.68
C ALA A 322 -15.20 -15.20 -7.18
N VAL A 323 -14.10 -15.04 -6.44
CA VAL A 323 -14.13 -14.66 -5.01
C VAL A 323 -14.76 -13.28 -4.85
N ALA A 324 -14.33 -12.30 -5.65
CA ALA A 324 -14.91 -10.94 -5.64
C ALA A 324 -16.41 -10.95 -5.96
N ALA A 325 -16.85 -11.80 -6.89
CA ALA A 325 -18.28 -11.98 -7.17
C ALA A 325 -19.05 -12.60 -5.98
N GLY A 326 -18.42 -13.48 -5.20
CA GLY A 326 -18.98 -13.97 -3.94
C GLY A 326 -19.10 -12.86 -2.89
N ILE A 327 -18.06 -12.04 -2.73
CA ILE A 327 -18.03 -10.88 -1.83
C ILE A 327 -19.12 -9.88 -2.19
N ALA A 328 -19.32 -9.59 -3.47
CA ALA A 328 -20.38 -8.70 -3.95
C ALA A 328 -21.80 -9.19 -3.59
N ARG A 329 -21.96 -10.46 -3.20
CA ARG A 329 -23.22 -11.05 -2.72
C ARG A 329 -23.30 -11.11 -1.19
N SER A 330 -22.21 -10.84 -0.46
CA SER A 330 -22.12 -10.94 0.99
C SER A 330 -22.52 -9.67 1.75
N SER A 331 -23.25 -8.75 1.10
CA SER A 331 -23.58 -7.39 1.58
C SER A 331 -22.36 -6.48 1.84
N ALA A 332 -21.17 -6.85 1.36
CA ALA A 332 -20.00 -5.98 1.42
C ALA A 332 -20.16 -4.78 0.47
N ASP A 333 -19.66 -3.62 0.89
CA ASP A 333 -19.80 -2.35 0.16
C ASP A 333 -18.62 -2.08 -0.78
N ALA A 334 -17.45 -2.66 -0.47
CA ALA A 334 -16.30 -2.66 -1.37
C ALA A 334 -15.50 -3.96 -1.32
N VAL A 335 -14.81 -4.27 -2.41
CA VAL A 335 -13.80 -5.32 -2.51
C VAL A 335 -12.45 -4.67 -2.85
N VAL A 336 -11.45 -4.92 -2.02
CA VAL A 336 -10.09 -4.42 -2.23
C VAL A 336 -9.25 -5.56 -2.78
N ILE A 337 -8.65 -5.35 -3.94
CA ILE A 337 -7.78 -6.33 -4.60
C ILE A 337 -6.33 -5.89 -4.39
N ASP A 338 -5.52 -6.74 -3.77
CA ASP A 338 -4.11 -6.42 -3.47
C ASP A 338 -3.16 -7.31 -4.28
N GLY A 339 -2.53 -6.73 -5.31
CA GLY A 339 -1.59 -7.43 -6.20
C GLY A 339 -0.30 -7.81 -5.50
N PHE A 340 0.45 -8.79 -6.05
CA PHE A 340 1.64 -9.35 -5.40
C PHE A 340 2.76 -8.32 -5.08
N ARG A 341 2.72 -7.14 -5.69
CA ARG A 341 3.64 -6.02 -5.40
C ARG A 341 3.25 -5.20 -4.16
N GLY A 342 2.16 -5.56 -3.47
CA GLY A 342 1.77 -4.97 -2.19
C GLY A 342 2.90 -5.02 -1.16
N GLY A 343 3.05 -3.96 -0.37
CA GLY A 343 4.12 -3.83 0.62
C GLY A 343 3.85 -4.60 1.91
N THR A 344 4.88 -4.83 2.73
CA THR A 344 4.77 -5.40 4.08
C THR A 344 5.86 -4.89 5.02
N GLY A 345 5.56 -4.83 6.32
CA GLY A 345 6.57 -4.59 7.36
C GLY A 345 7.45 -5.82 7.60
N ALA A 346 6.88 -7.02 7.51
CA ALA A 346 7.57 -8.30 7.67
C ALA A 346 6.80 -9.42 6.96
N SER A 347 7.52 -10.18 6.14
CA SER A 347 7.02 -11.38 5.47
C SER A 347 8.16 -12.36 5.23
N PRO A 348 7.91 -13.68 5.28
CA PRO A 348 8.77 -14.65 4.62
C PRO A 348 9.08 -14.22 3.18
N LYS A 349 10.37 -14.06 2.87
CA LYS A 349 10.83 -13.61 1.55
C LYS A 349 10.30 -14.48 0.41
N VAL A 350 10.24 -15.80 0.65
CA VAL A 350 9.72 -16.79 -0.32
C VAL A 350 8.26 -16.54 -0.69
N PHE A 351 7.41 -16.10 0.24
CA PHE A 351 6.01 -15.76 -0.07
C PHE A 351 5.92 -14.46 -0.86
N ARG A 352 6.62 -13.42 -0.37
CA ARG A 352 6.64 -12.09 -0.98
C ARG A 352 7.05 -12.12 -2.46
N ASP A 353 8.05 -12.94 -2.78
CA ASP A 353 8.67 -12.94 -4.10
C ASP A 353 8.02 -13.91 -5.10
N ASN A 354 7.19 -14.86 -4.65
CA ASN A 354 6.71 -15.98 -5.50
C ASN A 354 5.20 -16.24 -5.46
N VAL A 355 4.39 -15.49 -4.69
CA VAL A 355 2.96 -15.80 -4.51
C VAL A 355 2.09 -14.60 -4.90
N GLY A 356 1.12 -14.83 -5.79
CA GLY A 356 0.09 -13.86 -6.19
C GLY A 356 0.12 -13.51 -7.68
N ILE A 357 -0.82 -12.65 -8.10
CA ILE A 357 -0.97 -12.17 -9.49
C ILE A 357 -0.90 -10.63 -9.56
N PRO A 358 -0.53 -10.04 -10.70
CA PRO A 358 -0.37 -8.59 -10.83
C PRO A 358 -1.72 -7.88 -10.68
N ILE A 359 -1.69 -6.65 -10.12
CA ILE A 359 -2.92 -5.90 -9.83
C ILE A 359 -3.67 -5.54 -11.11
N GLU A 360 -2.95 -5.28 -12.19
CA GLU A 360 -3.46 -4.86 -13.49
C GLU A 360 -4.44 -5.91 -14.05
N ALA A 361 -3.99 -7.17 -14.13
CA ALA A 361 -4.81 -8.28 -14.60
C ALA A 361 -5.97 -8.61 -13.64
N ALA A 362 -5.72 -8.51 -12.33
CA ALA A 362 -6.70 -8.84 -11.31
C ALA A 362 -7.89 -7.88 -11.31
N VAL A 363 -7.63 -6.56 -11.39
CA VAL A 363 -8.69 -5.54 -11.45
C VAL A 363 -9.53 -5.70 -12.70
N ALA A 364 -8.91 -5.86 -13.87
CA ALA A 364 -9.62 -6.06 -15.14
C ALA A 364 -10.53 -7.30 -15.09
N SER A 365 -10.01 -8.43 -14.59
CA SER A 365 -10.77 -9.68 -14.47
C SER A 365 -11.93 -9.58 -13.48
N VAL A 366 -11.73 -8.90 -12.34
CA VAL A 366 -12.77 -8.68 -11.33
C VAL A 366 -13.87 -7.79 -11.87
N ASP A 367 -13.51 -6.64 -12.44
CA ASP A 367 -14.47 -5.70 -13.01
C ASP A 367 -15.30 -6.38 -14.11
N GLN A 368 -14.67 -7.10 -15.02
CA GLN A 368 -15.37 -7.85 -16.05
C GLN A 368 -16.36 -8.85 -15.47
N LYS A 369 -15.91 -9.67 -14.52
CA LYS A 369 -16.75 -10.71 -13.92
C LYS A 369 -17.98 -10.15 -13.21
N LEU A 370 -17.82 -9.01 -12.54
CA LEU A 370 -18.93 -8.32 -11.87
C LEU A 370 -19.90 -7.69 -12.88
N ASN A 371 -19.40 -7.17 -14.00
CA ASN A 371 -20.20 -6.64 -15.10
C ASN A 371 -20.99 -7.75 -15.81
N ASP A 372 -20.34 -8.86 -16.18
CA ASP A 372 -20.99 -10.02 -16.82
C ASP A 372 -22.14 -10.59 -15.99
N GLN A 373 -22.04 -10.46 -14.67
CA GLN A 373 -23.06 -10.93 -13.72
C GLN A 373 -24.08 -9.86 -13.33
N GLY A 374 -23.96 -8.63 -13.83
CA GLY A 374 -24.87 -7.52 -13.52
C GLY A 374 -24.85 -7.10 -12.05
N ILE A 375 -23.72 -7.27 -11.36
CA ILE A 375 -23.56 -6.95 -9.93
C ILE A 375 -22.46 -5.91 -9.65
N ARG A 376 -21.89 -5.30 -10.69
CA ARG A 376 -20.82 -4.30 -10.56
C ARG A 376 -21.19 -3.07 -9.73
N ASN A 377 -22.48 -2.69 -9.72
CA ASN A 377 -22.99 -1.58 -8.91
C ASN A 377 -23.19 -1.95 -7.43
N LYS A 378 -23.15 -3.24 -7.08
CA LYS A 378 -23.36 -3.68 -5.69
C LYS A 378 -22.16 -3.45 -4.79
N VAL A 379 -20.97 -3.27 -5.37
CA VAL A 379 -19.70 -3.19 -4.66
C VAL A 379 -18.74 -2.24 -5.39
N SER A 380 -17.99 -1.44 -4.66
CA SER A 380 -16.83 -0.73 -5.22
C SER A 380 -15.61 -1.64 -5.31
N VAL A 381 -14.80 -1.50 -6.35
CA VAL A 381 -13.54 -2.23 -6.55
C VAL A 381 -12.38 -1.28 -6.26
N ILE A 382 -11.57 -1.59 -5.26
CA ILE A 382 -10.41 -0.78 -4.88
C ILE A 382 -9.14 -1.52 -5.27
N ALA A 383 -8.26 -0.88 -6.04
CA ALA A 383 -6.99 -1.47 -6.45
C ALA A 383 -5.87 -1.17 -5.45
N SER A 384 -5.07 -2.17 -5.09
CA SER A 384 -3.92 -2.03 -4.20
C SER A 384 -2.74 -2.87 -4.68
N GLY A 385 -1.53 -2.46 -4.31
CA GLY A 385 -0.32 -3.24 -4.56
C GLY A 385 0.48 -2.78 -5.77
N GLY A 386 1.44 -1.88 -5.54
CA GLY A 386 2.40 -1.44 -6.55
C GLY A 386 2.00 -0.21 -7.36
N ILE A 387 1.09 0.63 -6.87
CA ILE A 387 0.77 1.93 -7.49
C ILE A 387 1.91 2.93 -7.23
N ARG A 388 2.56 3.42 -8.29
CA ARG A 388 3.79 4.24 -8.19
C ARG A 388 3.62 5.71 -8.56
N ASN A 389 2.61 6.04 -9.35
CA ASN A 389 2.39 7.39 -9.90
C ASN A 389 0.92 7.56 -10.35
N SER A 390 0.55 8.78 -10.72
CA SER A 390 -0.78 9.13 -11.25
C SER A 390 -1.18 8.35 -12.51
N ALA A 391 -0.23 8.00 -13.39
CA ALA A 391 -0.52 7.20 -14.58
C ALA A 391 -0.95 5.77 -14.23
N ASP A 392 -0.31 5.12 -13.24
CA ASP A 392 -0.75 3.83 -12.71
C ASP A 392 -2.18 3.94 -12.14
N ILE A 393 -2.53 5.07 -11.51
CA ILE A 393 -3.86 5.33 -10.96
C ILE A 393 -4.90 5.46 -12.07
N ALA A 394 -4.65 6.31 -13.07
CA ALA A 394 -5.54 6.49 -14.22
C ALA A 394 -5.78 5.16 -14.95
N LYS A 395 -4.73 4.37 -15.14
CA LYS A 395 -4.82 3.03 -15.74
C LYS A 395 -5.62 2.06 -14.86
N SER A 396 -5.41 2.06 -13.55
CA SER A 396 -6.18 1.22 -12.60
C SER A 396 -7.69 1.52 -12.72
N ILE A 397 -8.04 2.81 -12.77
CA ILE A 397 -9.42 3.27 -12.86
C ILE A 397 -10.01 2.91 -14.22
N ALA A 398 -9.28 3.15 -15.32
CA ALA A 398 -9.68 2.74 -16.66
C ALA A 398 -9.86 1.22 -16.82
N LEU A 399 -9.10 0.40 -16.08
CA LEU A 399 -9.28 -1.06 -16.04
C LEU A 399 -10.52 -1.50 -15.23
N GLY A 400 -11.04 -0.65 -14.34
CA GLY A 400 -12.28 -0.89 -13.60
C GLY A 400 -12.27 -0.54 -12.12
N ALA A 401 -11.19 0.01 -11.56
CA ALA A 401 -11.16 0.40 -10.15
C ALA A 401 -11.99 1.68 -9.88
N ASP A 402 -12.68 1.74 -8.74
CA ASP A 402 -13.36 2.93 -8.22
C ASP A 402 -12.40 3.89 -7.51
N ALA A 403 -11.36 3.33 -6.88
CA ALA A 403 -10.32 4.04 -6.14
C ALA A 403 -9.07 3.15 -6.01
N VAL A 404 -7.98 3.73 -5.50
CA VAL A 404 -6.72 3.04 -5.28
C VAL A 404 -6.22 3.23 -3.86
N TYR A 405 -5.50 2.24 -3.34
CA TYR A 405 -4.67 2.38 -2.15
C TYR A 405 -3.20 2.60 -2.52
N ILE A 406 -2.63 3.69 -2.02
CA ILE A 406 -1.19 3.95 -2.03
C ILE A 406 -0.61 3.61 -0.65
N GLY A 407 0.53 2.94 -0.63
CA GLY A 407 1.22 2.58 0.63
C GLY A 407 2.67 3.00 0.57
N THR A 408 3.47 2.26 -0.20
CA THR A 408 4.90 2.54 -0.35
C THR A 408 5.18 3.95 -0.88
N ALA A 409 4.38 4.47 -1.81
CA ALA A 409 4.54 5.85 -2.30
C ALA A 409 4.37 6.90 -1.17
N ALA A 410 3.36 6.74 -0.32
CA ALA A 410 3.17 7.61 0.85
C ALA A 410 4.31 7.45 1.87
N LEU A 411 4.87 6.25 2.04
CA LEU A 411 6.07 6.09 2.87
C LEU A 411 7.31 6.74 2.25
N ILE A 412 7.44 6.72 0.92
CA ILE A 412 8.57 7.35 0.20
C ILE A 412 8.52 8.87 0.34
N SER A 413 7.34 9.50 0.28
CA SER A 413 7.22 10.94 0.52
C SER A 413 7.65 11.33 1.93
N MET A 414 7.56 10.41 2.89
CA MET A 414 8.07 10.58 4.26
C MET A 414 9.55 10.21 4.45
N GLY A 415 10.28 9.90 3.36
CA GLY A 415 11.71 9.59 3.38
C GLY A 415 12.09 8.11 3.29
N CYS A 416 11.12 7.19 3.14
CA CYS A 416 11.43 5.77 2.93
C CYS A 416 12.29 5.55 1.67
N ARG A 417 13.31 4.68 1.79
CA ARG A 417 14.24 4.33 0.70
C ARG A 417 14.09 2.89 0.19
N VAL A 418 12.95 2.25 0.50
CA VAL A 418 12.60 0.90 0.00
C VAL A 418 13.67 -0.17 0.30
N CYS A 419 14.42 -0.02 1.40
CA CYS A 419 15.56 -0.88 1.71
C CYS A 419 15.20 -2.31 2.14
N GLY A 420 13.91 -2.63 2.31
CA GLY A 420 13.43 -3.99 2.63
C GLY A 420 13.72 -4.49 4.06
N ASN A 421 14.26 -3.65 4.96
CA ASN A 421 14.69 -4.05 6.31
C ASN A 421 13.73 -3.61 7.44
N CYS A 422 12.47 -3.34 7.12
CA CYS A 422 11.45 -2.82 8.05
C CYS A 422 11.19 -3.73 9.27
N TYR A 423 11.39 -5.03 9.09
CA TYR A 423 11.14 -6.06 10.10
C TYR A 423 12.10 -5.96 11.30
N ARG A 424 13.29 -5.36 11.11
CA ARG A 424 14.30 -5.25 12.18
C ARG A 424 14.01 -4.17 13.22
N GLY A 425 13.01 -3.31 13.00
CA GLY A 425 12.73 -2.20 13.92
C GLY A 425 13.82 -1.12 14.00
N LEU A 426 14.78 -1.11 13.07
CA LEU A 426 15.92 -0.17 13.04
C LEU A 426 15.78 0.91 11.97
N CYS A 427 14.56 1.26 11.53
CA CYS A 427 14.37 2.23 10.46
C CYS A 427 14.97 3.61 10.85
N PRO A 428 16.04 4.09 10.19
CA PRO A 428 16.73 5.32 10.59
C PRO A 428 15.96 6.59 10.23
N TRP A 429 14.88 6.44 9.46
CA TRP A 429 13.95 7.50 9.07
C TRP A 429 12.75 7.62 10.03
N GLY A 430 12.68 6.83 11.10
CA GLY A 430 11.59 6.91 12.08
C GLY A 430 10.25 6.31 11.61
N ILE A 431 10.20 5.72 10.42
CA ILE A 431 8.97 5.16 9.83
C ILE A 431 8.66 3.77 10.40
N ALA A 432 9.52 2.77 10.14
CA ALA A 432 9.24 1.37 10.47
C ALA A 432 9.98 0.90 11.74
N THR A 433 9.77 1.60 12.85
CA THR A 433 10.45 1.38 14.14
C THR A 433 9.56 1.77 15.31
N GLN A 434 9.83 1.19 16.49
CA GLN A 434 9.24 1.59 17.77
C GLN A 434 10.31 2.08 18.76
N ARG A 435 11.56 2.27 18.30
CA ARG A 435 12.62 2.82 19.13
C ARG A 435 12.46 4.34 19.22
N GLU A 436 12.34 4.86 20.43
CA GLU A 436 12.07 6.28 20.69
C GLU A 436 13.06 7.22 20.00
N ASP A 437 14.37 6.91 20.04
CA ASP A 437 15.45 7.67 19.40
C ASP A 437 15.36 7.74 17.87
N LEU A 438 14.66 6.77 17.27
CA LEU A 438 14.43 6.72 15.82
C LEU A 438 13.07 7.30 15.47
N VAL A 439 12.03 7.05 16.26
CA VAL A 439 10.67 7.59 16.05
C VAL A 439 10.69 9.11 16.08
N SER A 440 11.45 9.72 17.01
CA SER A 440 11.61 11.17 17.13
C SER A 440 12.21 11.85 15.89
N ARG A 441 12.80 11.09 14.96
CA ARG A 441 13.37 11.60 13.71
C ARG A 441 12.33 11.90 12.62
N LEU A 442 11.08 11.50 12.84
CA LEU A 442 9.96 11.72 11.93
C LEU A 442 9.00 12.71 12.57
N ASP A 443 8.89 13.92 12.03
CA ASP A 443 7.98 14.95 12.52
C ASP A 443 6.60 14.81 11.86
N PRO A 444 5.53 14.50 12.61
CA PRO A 444 4.20 14.33 12.03
C PRO A 444 3.66 15.56 11.31
N GLU A 445 4.00 16.78 11.73
CA GLU A 445 3.52 17.99 11.06
C GLU A 445 4.13 18.13 9.67
N VAL A 446 5.46 18.06 9.58
CA VAL A 446 6.19 18.18 8.31
C VAL A 446 5.81 17.06 7.34
N GLU A 447 5.76 15.82 7.82
CA GLU A 447 5.56 14.68 6.94
C GLU A 447 4.10 14.53 6.50
N SER A 448 3.14 15.06 7.27
CA SER A 448 1.75 15.17 6.82
C SER A 448 1.61 16.09 5.61
N GLU A 449 2.37 17.19 5.58
CA GLU A 449 2.40 18.12 4.44
C GLU A 449 2.99 17.44 3.20
N HIS A 450 4.06 16.67 3.34
CA HIS A 450 4.63 15.92 2.21
C HIS A 450 3.67 14.89 1.63
N VAL A 451 2.95 14.14 2.47
CA VAL A 451 1.95 13.17 2.00
C VAL A 451 0.76 13.88 1.36
N ALA A 452 0.27 14.99 1.94
CA ALA A 452 -0.81 15.78 1.36
C ALA A 452 -0.41 16.37 0.00
N ASN A 453 0.82 16.88 -0.12
CA ASN A 453 1.36 17.40 -1.39
C ASN A 453 1.46 16.31 -2.46
N LEU A 454 1.86 15.08 -2.09
CA LEU A 454 1.86 13.94 -3.01
C LEU A 454 0.46 13.66 -3.56
N ILE A 455 -0.54 13.55 -2.67
CA ILE A 455 -1.93 13.28 -3.06
C ILE A 455 -2.47 14.40 -3.94
N ASN A 456 -2.25 15.66 -3.57
CA ASN A 456 -2.69 16.82 -4.35
C ASN A 456 -2.03 16.84 -5.74
N SER A 457 -0.72 16.60 -5.82
CA SER A 457 0.02 16.58 -7.09
C SER A 457 -0.48 15.47 -8.01
N TRP A 458 -0.68 14.26 -7.48
CA TRP A 458 -1.23 13.15 -8.27
C TRP A 458 -2.68 13.38 -8.67
N THR A 459 -3.47 14.06 -7.84
CA THR A 459 -4.84 14.46 -8.16
C THR A 459 -4.86 15.46 -9.33
N LEU A 460 -3.93 16.44 -9.34
CA LEU A 460 -3.77 17.35 -10.48
C LEU A 460 -3.32 16.63 -11.76
N GLU A 461 -2.32 15.75 -11.65
CA GLU A 461 -1.87 14.94 -12.80
C GLU A 461 -2.99 14.04 -13.35
N LEU A 462 -3.86 13.50 -12.48
CA LEU A 462 -5.04 12.76 -12.91
C LEU A 462 -6.00 13.63 -13.73
N SER A 463 -6.25 14.87 -13.29
CA SER A 463 -7.05 15.82 -14.06
C SER A 463 -6.44 16.08 -15.44
N GLU A 464 -5.12 16.29 -15.53
CA GLU A 464 -4.39 16.47 -16.81
C GLU A 464 -4.54 15.25 -17.73
N LEU A 465 -4.34 14.03 -17.20
CA LEU A 465 -4.48 12.80 -17.97
C LEU A 465 -5.92 12.58 -18.46
N MET A 466 -6.91 12.90 -17.64
CA MET A 466 -8.32 12.81 -18.01
C MET A 466 -8.70 13.88 -19.05
N GLY A 467 -8.24 15.11 -18.89
CA GLY A 467 -8.46 16.19 -19.83
C GLY A 467 -7.88 15.87 -21.21
N ALA A 468 -6.65 15.35 -21.25
CA ALA A 468 -6.03 14.82 -22.45
C ALA A 468 -6.84 13.67 -23.08
N ALA A 469 -7.49 12.83 -22.28
CA ALA A 469 -8.39 11.78 -22.74
C ALA A 469 -9.81 12.27 -23.11
N GLY A 470 -10.08 13.58 -23.01
CA GLY A 470 -11.40 14.18 -23.30
C GLY A 470 -12.47 13.80 -22.28
N ILE A 471 -12.08 13.57 -21.02
CA ILE A 471 -12.94 13.13 -19.93
C ILE A 471 -12.84 14.14 -18.80
N ASN A 472 -13.98 14.62 -18.29
CA ASN A 472 -14.03 15.58 -17.17
C ASN A 472 -14.55 14.97 -15.85
N SER A 473 -14.85 13.67 -15.81
CA SER A 473 -15.33 12.99 -14.60
C SER A 473 -14.63 11.65 -14.40
N ILE A 474 -14.17 11.40 -13.18
CA ILE A 474 -13.47 10.15 -12.83
C ILE A 474 -14.36 8.92 -13.02
N GLU A 475 -15.67 9.08 -12.82
CA GLU A 475 -16.68 8.05 -13.05
C GLU A 475 -16.77 7.67 -14.55
N SER A 476 -16.49 8.60 -15.46
CA SER A 476 -16.46 8.35 -16.91
C SER A 476 -15.15 7.70 -17.39
N LEU A 477 -14.08 7.81 -16.62
CA LEU A 477 -12.85 7.05 -16.86
C LEU A 477 -12.98 5.61 -16.38
N ARG A 478 -13.75 5.37 -15.32
CA ARG A 478 -13.90 4.05 -14.70
C ARG A 478 -14.34 2.97 -15.69
N GLY A 479 -13.53 1.93 -15.83
CA GLY A 479 -13.81 0.83 -16.76
C GLY A 479 -13.75 1.22 -18.24
N ASN A 480 -13.35 2.45 -18.57
CA ASN A 480 -13.26 2.94 -19.95
C ASN A 480 -11.96 2.48 -20.62
N ARG A 481 -11.87 1.16 -20.84
CA ARG A 481 -10.72 0.49 -21.46
C ARG A 481 -10.45 0.94 -22.89
N SER A 482 -11.43 1.57 -23.54
CA SER A 482 -11.25 2.21 -24.86
C SER A 482 -10.23 3.36 -24.85
N ARG A 483 -9.93 3.91 -23.67
CA ARG A 483 -8.89 4.93 -23.48
C ARG A 483 -7.50 4.34 -23.22
N LEU A 484 -7.35 3.02 -23.28
CA LEU A 484 -6.06 2.36 -23.14
C LEU A 484 -5.65 1.70 -24.45
N ARG A 485 -4.35 1.62 -24.70
CA ARG A 485 -3.75 0.75 -25.71
C ARG A 485 -2.60 -0.05 -25.13
N GLY A 486 -2.52 -1.32 -25.51
CA GLY A 486 -1.41 -2.19 -25.15
C GLY A 486 -0.24 -2.04 -26.12
N TYR A 487 0.93 -1.70 -25.57
CA TYR A 487 2.18 -1.58 -26.31
C TYR A 487 3.14 -2.70 -25.88
N MET A 488 3.51 -3.58 -26.82
CA MET A 488 4.34 -4.77 -26.54
C MET A 488 3.71 -5.72 -25.51
N LEU A 489 2.38 -5.85 -25.55
CA LEU A 489 1.63 -6.88 -24.84
C LEU A 489 1.26 -7.99 -25.82
N ASP A 490 1.32 -9.24 -25.36
CA ASP A 490 0.82 -10.39 -26.10
C ASP A 490 -0.72 -10.43 -26.10
N GLU A 491 -1.28 -11.21 -27.02
CA GLU A 491 -2.73 -11.35 -27.21
C GLU A 491 -3.44 -11.83 -25.94
N GLY A 492 -2.87 -12.79 -25.21
CA GLY A 492 -3.46 -13.28 -23.96
C GLY A 492 -3.54 -12.20 -22.88
N THR A 493 -2.51 -11.38 -22.75
CA THR A 493 -2.55 -10.24 -21.82
C THR A 493 -3.55 -9.18 -22.27
N LEU A 494 -3.64 -8.87 -23.56
CA LEU A 494 -4.63 -7.93 -24.11
C LEU A 494 -6.06 -8.39 -23.84
N ASP A 495 -6.35 -9.68 -24.01
CA ASP A 495 -7.66 -10.28 -23.75
C ASP A 495 -8.05 -10.22 -22.28
N VAL A 496 -7.11 -10.52 -21.38
CA VAL A 496 -7.35 -10.44 -19.92
C VAL A 496 -7.65 -9.00 -19.49
N LEU A 497 -6.93 -8.02 -20.06
CA LEU A 497 -7.14 -6.61 -19.77
C LEU A 497 -8.35 -6.03 -20.49
N GLN A 498 -8.84 -6.70 -21.54
CA GLN A 498 -9.79 -6.20 -22.53
C GLN A 498 -9.41 -4.85 -23.13
N VAL A 499 -8.14 -4.75 -23.54
CA VAL A 499 -7.57 -3.54 -24.14
C VAL A 499 -7.10 -3.88 -25.56
N LYS A 500 -7.26 -2.94 -26.48
CA LYS A 500 -6.78 -3.10 -27.86
C LYS A 500 -5.27 -2.87 -27.97
N PRO A 501 -4.58 -3.50 -28.94
CA PRO A 501 -3.18 -3.17 -29.23
C PRO A 501 -3.05 -1.75 -29.80
N VAL A 502 -1.86 -1.17 -29.71
CA VAL A 502 -1.54 0.10 -30.39
C VAL A 502 -1.87 0.03 -31.89
N GLY A 503 -2.50 1.09 -32.42
CA GLY A 503 -2.90 1.20 -33.83
C GLY A 503 -4.28 0.65 -34.21
N ALA A 504 -5.04 0.11 -33.24
CA ALA A 504 -6.40 -0.46 -33.43
C ALA A 504 -7.54 0.33 -32.78
#